data_AF-A0A1M3QDP1-F1
#
_entry.id   AF-A0A1M3QDP1-F1
#
_cell.length_a   1.000
_cell.length_b   1.000
_cell.length_c   1.000
_cell.angle_alpha   90.00
_cell.angle_beta   90.00
_cell.angle_gamma   90.00
#
_symmetry.space_group_name_H-M   'P 1'
#
loop_
_entity.id
_entity.type
_entity.pdbx_description
1 polymer ?
#
loop_
_entity_poly.entity_id
_entity_poly.type
_entity_poly.pdbx_seq_one_letter_code
_entity_poly.pdbx_strand_id
1 'polypeptide(L)'
;MSEYQNKAVKLLASSVGTESLMDLSDRREAFLYRALALYFAAGGIEDAIQPMIERVYSKNKPRVDIAVGDVLYKLAGIGHAADIDIIQAAYNKLDDAKLKLADESQYRPR
;
A
#
# COMPACT_ATOMS: atom_id res chain seq x y z
N MET A 1 -9.02 12.03 -9.13
CA MET A 1 -8.73 10.85 -8.27
C MET A 1 -10.04 10.16 -7.94
N SER A 2 -10.03 8.83 -7.78
CA SER A 2 -11.25 8.07 -7.47
C SER A 2 -11.79 8.40 -6.08
N GLU A 3 -13.05 8.05 -5.80
CA GLU A 3 -13.66 8.25 -4.48
C GLU A 3 -12.85 7.53 -3.38
N TYR A 4 -12.48 6.27 -3.64
CA TYR A 4 -11.62 5.49 -2.75
C TYR A 4 -10.29 6.22 -2.47
N GLN A 5 -9.61 6.69 -3.53
CA GLN A 5 -8.34 7.37 -3.40
C GLN A 5 -8.46 8.66 -2.57
N ASN A 6 -9.52 9.44 -2.78
CA ASN A 6 -9.77 10.63 -1.96
C ASN A 6 -9.98 10.29 -0.48
N LYS A 7 -10.71 9.20 -0.18
CA LYS A 7 -10.92 8.73 1.20
C LYS A 7 -9.62 8.23 1.82
N ALA A 8 -8.83 7.46 1.09
CA ALA A 8 -7.54 6.93 1.54
C ALA A 8 -6.54 8.05 1.84
N VAL A 9 -6.42 9.04 0.95
CA VAL A 9 -5.50 10.18 1.14
C VAL A 9 -5.90 11.00 2.37
N LYS A 10 -7.19 11.28 2.56
CA LYS A 10 -7.67 11.98 3.77
C LYS A 10 -7.30 11.23 5.04
N LEU A 11 -7.53 9.91 5.07
CA LEU A 11 -7.25 9.09 6.24
C LEU A 11 -5.75 8.98 6.53
N LEU A 12 -4.94 8.88 5.48
CA LEU A 12 -3.49 8.86 5.58
C LEU A 12 -2.93 10.19 6.08
N ALA A 13 -3.48 11.32 5.61
CA ALA A 13 -3.13 12.65 6.11
C ALA A 13 -3.36 12.77 7.63
N SER A 14 -4.45 12.19 8.12
CA SER A 14 -4.78 12.20 9.56
C SER A 14 -3.86 11.32 10.40
N SER A 15 -3.23 10.29 9.82
CA SER A 15 -2.36 9.36 10.57
C SER A 15 -0.89 9.74 10.55
N VAL A 16 -0.37 10.28 9.44
CA VAL A 16 1.06 10.62 9.31
C VAL A 16 1.35 12.11 9.25
N GLY A 17 0.31 12.96 9.24
CA GLY A 17 0.45 14.41 9.02
C GLY A 17 0.67 14.77 7.54
N THR A 18 0.44 16.04 7.20
CA THR A 18 0.47 16.52 5.80
C THR A 18 1.88 16.53 5.20
N GLU A 19 2.92 16.75 6.00
CA GLU A 19 4.31 16.76 5.52
C GLU A 19 4.77 15.36 5.07
N SER A 20 4.61 14.33 5.91
CA SER A 20 4.97 12.95 5.55
C SER A 20 4.07 12.37 4.45
N LEU A 21 2.84 12.86 4.30
CA LEU A 21 1.96 12.50 3.18
C LEU A 21 2.56 12.90 1.82
N MET A 22 3.21 14.07 1.76
CA MET A 22 3.78 14.63 0.54
C MET A 22 5.23 14.16 0.30
N ASP A 23 5.87 13.53 1.29
CA ASP A 23 7.21 12.98 1.14
C ASP A 23 7.20 11.66 0.35
N LEU A 24 7.68 11.72 -0.89
CA LEU A 24 7.78 10.55 -1.76
C LEU A 24 8.73 9.48 -1.24
N SER A 25 9.75 9.84 -0.46
CA SER A 25 10.66 8.89 0.20
C SER A 25 9.89 8.07 1.23
N ASP A 26 9.14 8.71 2.11
CA ASP A 26 8.29 8.00 3.08
C ASP A 26 7.26 7.11 2.38
N ARG A 27 6.64 7.62 1.31
CA ARG A 27 5.62 6.85 0.56
C ARG A 27 6.22 5.63 -0.14
N ARG A 28 7.44 5.72 -0.71
CA ARG A 28 8.07 4.57 -1.38
C ARG A 28 8.44 3.46 -0.38
N GLU A 29 8.99 3.82 0.78
CA GLU A 29 9.41 2.82 1.78
C GLU A 29 8.18 2.15 2.42
N ALA A 30 7.15 2.95 2.75
CA ALA A 30 5.90 2.42 3.27
C ALA A 30 5.19 1.50 2.27
N PHE A 31 5.22 1.86 0.97
CA PHE A 31 4.67 1.00 -0.08
C PHE A 31 5.48 -0.30 -0.23
N LEU A 32 6.81 -0.23 -0.29
CA LEU A 32 7.67 -1.41 -0.44
C LEU A 32 7.44 -2.40 0.70
N TYR A 33 7.39 -1.93 1.94
CA TYR A 33 7.06 -2.77 3.09
C TYR A 33 5.74 -3.51 2.92
N ARG A 34 4.68 -2.81 2.47
CA ARG A 34 3.36 -3.43 2.26
C ARG A 34 3.32 -4.38 1.06
N ALA A 35 4.07 -4.09 0.00
CA ALA A 35 4.22 -4.98 -1.14
C ALA A 35 4.93 -6.28 -0.74
N LEU A 36 5.98 -6.20 0.09
CA LEU A 36 6.65 -7.37 0.67
C LEU A 36 5.74 -8.16 1.60
N ALA A 37 4.93 -7.48 2.43
CA ALA A 37 3.95 -8.15 3.29
C ALA A 37 2.89 -8.90 2.47
N LEU A 38 2.42 -8.32 1.35
CA LEU A 38 1.51 -9.00 0.43
C LEU A 38 2.19 -10.20 -0.25
N TYR A 39 3.44 -10.05 -0.68
CA TYR A 39 4.23 -11.13 -1.27
C TYR A 39 4.35 -12.32 -0.30
N PHE A 40 4.71 -12.07 0.96
CA PHE A 40 4.77 -13.08 2.00
C PHE A 40 3.41 -13.73 2.28
N ALA A 41 2.34 -12.93 2.40
CA ALA A 41 0.98 -13.43 2.61
C ALA A 41 0.48 -14.31 1.45
N ALA A 42 0.98 -14.08 0.22
CA ALA A 42 0.69 -14.89 -0.95
C ALA A 42 1.58 -16.15 -1.07
N GLY A 43 2.36 -16.48 -0.05
CA GLY A 43 3.24 -17.66 -0.02
C GLY A 43 4.64 -17.44 -0.61
N GLY A 44 5.01 -16.17 -0.85
CA GLY A 44 6.37 -15.81 -1.24
C GLY A 44 7.39 -16.09 -0.13
N ILE A 45 8.61 -16.43 -0.53
CA ILE A 45 9.72 -16.77 0.38
C ILE A 45 10.85 -15.74 0.26
N GLU A 46 11.58 -15.54 1.36
CA GLU A 46 12.63 -14.53 1.43
C GLU A 46 13.75 -14.75 0.39
N ASP A 47 14.18 -16.00 0.21
CA ASP A 47 15.26 -16.37 -0.73
C ASP A 47 14.97 -15.96 -2.18
N ALA A 48 13.70 -15.83 -2.55
CA ALA A 48 13.29 -15.41 -3.89
C ALA A 48 13.29 -13.88 -4.07
N ILE A 49 13.44 -13.09 -3.00
CA ILE A 49 13.39 -11.62 -3.05
C ILE A 49 14.64 -11.05 -3.74
N GLN A 50 15.83 -11.49 -3.36
CA GLN A 50 17.08 -10.92 -3.86
C GLN A 50 17.20 -11.00 -5.40
N PRO A 51 16.91 -12.14 -6.07
CA PRO A 51 16.88 -12.20 -7.53
C PRO A 51 15.85 -11.25 -8.18
N MET A 52 14.71 -11.00 -7.52
CA MET A 52 13.72 -10.05 -8.03
C MET A 52 14.23 -8.61 -7.98
N ILE A 53 14.94 -8.23 -6.91
CA ILE A 53 15.57 -6.91 -6.77
C ILE A 53 16.54 -6.68 -7.94
N GLU A 54 17.45 -7.61 -8.19
CA GLU A 54 18.41 -7.52 -9.30
C GLU A 54 17.72 -7.34 -10.66
N ARG A 55 16.60 -8.05 -10.87
CA ARG A 55 15.80 -7.91 -12.09
C ARG A 55 15.11 -6.56 -12.22
N VAL A 56 14.72 -5.93 -11.10
CA VAL A 56 14.11 -4.59 -11.12
C VAL A 56 15.16 -3.53 -11.44
N TYR A 57 16.34 -3.59 -10.80
CA TYR A 57 17.40 -2.60 -10.95
C TYR A 57 18.24 -2.75 -12.23
N SER A 58 18.17 -3.90 -12.91
CA SER A 58 18.77 -4.08 -14.24
C SER A 58 17.98 -3.43 -15.37
N LYS A 59 16.77 -2.92 -15.10
CA LYS A 59 15.93 -2.23 -16.08
C LYS A 59 16.03 -0.71 -15.96
N ASN A 60 15.65 -0.02 -17.04
CA ASN A 60 15.47 1.43 -16.98
C ASN A 60 14.38 1.79 -15.97
N LYS A 61 14.64 2.83 -15.17
CA LYS A 61 13.69 3.35 -14.19
C LYS A 61 12.41 3.82 -14.89
N PRO A 62 11.25 3.18 -14.63
CA PRO A 62 10.00 3.60 -15.24
C PRO A 62 9.52 4.93 -14.66
N ARG A 63 8.63 5.60 -15.39
CA ARG A 63 7.83 6.69 -14.81
C ARG A 63 6.87 6.12 -13.76
N VAL A 64 6.54 6.94 -12.76
CA VAL A 64 5.71 6.53 -11.62
C VAL A 64 4.32 6.06 -12.06
N ASP A 65 3.70 6.73 -13.02
CA ASP A 65 2.37 6.37 -13.52
C ASP A 65 2.34 4.99 -14.18
N ILE A 66 3.38 4.63 -14.93
CA ILE A 66 3.53 3.30 -15.53
C ILE A 66 3.70 2.24 -14.44
N ALA A 67 4.58 2.50 -13.46
CA ALA A 67 4.82 1.57 -12.35
C ALA A 67 3.56 1.34 -11.48
N VAL A 68 2.76 2.39 -11.25
CA VAL A 68 1.47 2.27 -10.56
C VAL A 68 0.51 1.38 -11.35
N GLY A 69 0.44 1.55 -12.68
CA GLY A 69 -0.37 0.70 -13.55
C GLY A 69 0.02 -0.78 -13.47
N ASP A 70 1.32 -1.08 -13.53
CA ASP A 70 1.83 -2.45 -13.42
C ASP A 70 1.48 -3.10 -12.09
N VAL A 71 1.63 -2.35 -10.97
CA VAL A 71 1.24 -2.83 -9.64
C VAL A 71 -0.24 -3.16 -9.60
N LEU A 72 -1.12 -2.28 -10.08
CA LEU A 72 -2.56 -2.51 -10.05
C LEU A 72 -2.97 -3.70 -10.93
N TYR A 73 -2.35 -3.85 -12.10
CA TYR A 73 -2.59 -4.99 -12.99
C TYR A 73 -2.17 -6.31 -12.33
N LYS A 74 -1.03 -6.36 -11.63
CA LYS A 74 -0.60 -7.55 -10.90
C LYS A 74 -1.41 -7.82 -9.65
N LEU A 75 -1.84 -6.78 -8.94
CA LEU A 75 -2.71 -6.89 -7.78
C LEU A 75 -4.06 -7.52 -8.16
N ALA A 76 -4.62 -7.19 -9.33
CA ALA A 76 -5.83 -7.84 -9.84
C ALA A 76 -5.63 -9.35 -10.03
N GLY A 77 -4.47 -9.78 -10.51
CA GLY A 77 -4.12 -11.19 -10.63
C GLY A 77 -4.03 -11.90 -9.27
N ILE A 78 -3.45 -11.25 -8.26
CA ILE A 78 -3.41 -11.78 -6.88
C ILE A 78 -4.82 -11.89 -6.31
N GLY A 79 -5.65 -10.86 -6.48
CA GLY A 79 -7.05 -10.88 -6.04
C GLY A 79 -7.83 -12.03 -6.65
N HIS A 80 -7.70 -12.25 -7.97
CA HIS A 80 -8.32 -13.38 -8.64
C HIS A 80 -7.83 -14.74 -8.10
N ALA A 81 -6.52 -14.91 -7.93
CA ALA A 81 -5.94 -16.16 -7.46
C ALA A 81 -6.29 -16.48 -5.99
N ALA A 82 -6.49 -15.44 -5.17
CA ALA A 82 -6.84 -15.57 -3.75
C ALA A 82 -8.36 -15.51 -3.47
N ASP A 83 -9.19 -15.39 -4.51
CA ASP A 83 -10.64 -15.17 -4.40
C ASP A 83 -11.01 -13.94 -3.53
N ILE A 84 -10.31 -12.83 -3.77
CA ILE A 84 -10.47 -11.57 -3.03
C ILE A 84 -10.98 -10.46 -3.97
N ASP A 85 -12.08 -9.83 -3.58
CA ASP A 85 -12.47 -8.53 -4.11
C ASP A 85 -11.49 -7.46 -3.57
N ILE A 86 -10.58 -7.03 -4.45
CA ILE A 86 -9.53 -6.07 -4.13
C ILE A 86 -10.09 -4.70 -3.71
N ILE A 87 -11.27 -4.30 -4.22
CA ILE A 87 -11.89 -3.03 -3.86
C ILE A 87 -12.53 -3.13 -2.49
N GLN A 88 -13.22 -4.23 -2.20
CA GLN A 88 -13.79 -4.45 -0.87
C GLN A 88 -12.69 -4.59 0.20
N ALA A 89 -11.60 -5.30 -0.09
CA ALA A 89 -10.45 -5.40 0.81
C ALA A 89 -9.85 -4.01 1.11
N ALA A 90 -9.79 -3.15 0.09
CA ALA A 90 -9.32 -1.79 0.22
C ALA A 90 -10.25 -0.95 1.13
N TYR A 91 -11.57 -1.05 0.97
CA TYR A 91 -12.54 -0.37 1.85
C TYR A 91 -12.48 -0.88 3.29
N ASN A 92 -12.37 -2.20 3.50
CA ASN A 92 -12.21 -2.78 4.83
C ASN A 92 -10.99 -2.18 5.55
N LYS A 93 -9.89 -1.90 4.82
CA LYS A 93 -8.72 -1.24 5.42
C LYS A 93 -9.00 0.21 5.84
N LEU A 94 -9.81 0.95 5.10
CA LEU A 94 -10.19 2.31 5.48
C LEU A 94 -11.02 2.31 6.76
N ASP A 95 -11.91 1.35 6.91
CA ASP A 95 -12.76 1.26 8.10
C ASP A 95 -11.95 0.84 9.34
N ASP A 96 -11.06 -0.15 9.21
CA ASP A 96 -10.08 -0.51 10.26
C ASP A 96 -9.23 0.69 10.70
N ALA A 97 -8.71 1.48 9.76
CA ALA A 97 -7.88 2.63 10.09
C ALA A 97 -8.67 3.78 10.73
N LYS A 98 -9.95 3.99 10.37
CA LYS A 98 -10.81 4.96 11.07
C LYS A 98 -11.06 4.56 12.51
N LEU A 99 -11.33 3.27 12.77
CA LEU A 99 -11.56 2.76 14.12
C LEU A 99 -10.32 2.99 15.00
N LYS A 100 -9.13 2.65 14.49
CA LYS A 100 -7.86 2.88 15.21
C LYS A 100 -7.63 4.34 15.58
N LEU A 101 -7.89 5.26 14.66
CA LEU A 101 -7.78 6.70 14.94
C LEU A 101 -8.81 7.18 15.98
N ALA A 102 -10.02 6.63 15.98
CA ALA A 102 -11.04 6.95 16.97
C ALA A 102 -10.62 6.48 18.37
N ASP A 103 -10.08 5.27 18.49
CA ASP A 103 -9.59 4.71 19.75
C ASP A 103 -8.40 5.50 20.31
N GLU A 104 -7.43 5.86 19.45
CA GLU A 104 -6.28 6.70 19.83
C GLU A 104 -6.69 8.11 20.27
N SER A 105 -7.79 8.64 19.73
CA SER A 105 -8.33 9.95 20.10
C SER A 105 -9.01 9.94 21.47
N GLN A 106 -9.55 8.80 21.91
CA GLN A 106 -10.19 8.65 23.22
C GLN A 106 -9.17 8.57 24.38
N TYR A 107 -7.91 8.23 24.08
CA TYR A 107 -6.88 7.96 25.10
C TYR A 107 -5.87 9.11 25.32
N ARG A 108 -6.09 10.30 24.76
CA ARG A 108 -5.22 11.46 25.03
C ARG A 108 -5.48 12.04 26.42
N PRO A 109 -4.53 11.96 27.38
CA PRO A 109 -4.68 12.64 28.67
C PRO A 109 -4.69 14.15 28.45
N ARG A 110 -5.58 14.85 29.15
CA ARG A 110 -5.73 16.31 29.12
C ARG A 110 -4.50 17.02 29.65
#